data_AF-A0A7S1JBA3-F1
#
_entry.id   AF-A0A7S1JBA3-F1
#
_cell.length_a   1.000
_cell.length_b   1.000
_cell.length_c   1.000
_cell.angle_alpha   90.00
_cell.angle_beta   90.00
_cell.angle_gamma   90.00
#
_symmetry.space_group_name_H-M   'P 1'
#
loop_
_entity.id
_entity.type
_entity.pdbx_description
1 polymer ?
#
loop_
_entity_poly.entity_id
_entity_poly.type
_entity_poly.pdbx_seq_one_letter_code
_entity_poly.pdbx_strand_id
1 'polypeptide(L)'
;GLRLLGFFVGRASDLQTEISTFAFLMKGYREVHRYWETINMLRKMSVIVLMTFIADPVLRTYGVMWCLTAFLGLQIMCRPFENRQLNTMEPLGLTVLVITLNAALLWRTEYFAPGTLPDLLLSIGMVAIQGLLVLAFGWVLLQFFQLELA
;
A
#
# COMPACT_ATOMS: atom_id res chain seq x y z
N GLY A 1 -38.89 8.68 31.25
CA GLY A 1 -39.17 9.03 29.85
C GLY A 1 -38.08 9.89 29.24
N LEU A 2 -38.12 11.22 29.47
CA LEU A 2 -37.25 12.19 28.78
C LEU A 2 -35.73 12.01 28.95
N ARG A 3 -35.25 11.56 30.12
CA ARG A 3 -33.80 11.35 30.36
C ARG A 3 -33.19 10.21 29.52
N LEU A 4 -33.98 9.17 29.22
CA LEU A 4 -33.52 8.07 28.35
C LEU A 4 -33.45 8.51 26.89
N LEU A 5 -34.43 9.29 26.42
CA LEU A 5 -34.41 9.88 25.08
C LEU A 5 -33.22 10.82 24.88
N GLY A 6 -32.89 11.66 25.87
CA GLY A 6 -31.70 12.52 25.81
C GLY A 6 -30.39 11.73 25.77
N PHE A 7 -30.30 10.61 26.49
CA PHE A 7 -29.13 9.71 26.45
C PHE A 7 -28.98 9.01 25.08
N PHE A 8 -30.08 8.53 24.48
CA PHE A 8 -30.05 7.91 23.16
C PHE A 8 -29.75 8.92 22.04
N VAL A 9 -30.29 10.14 22.13
CA VAL A 9 -30.02 11.21 21.16
C VAL A 9 -28.57 11.69 21.24
N GLY A 10 -28.03 11.89 22.46
CA GLY A 10 -26.63 12.25 22.64
C GLY A 10 -25.68 11.18 22.08
N ARG A 11 -25.97 9.90 22.36
CA ARG A 11 -25.18 8.79 21.83
C ARG A 11 -25.27 8.67 20.30
N ALA A 12 -26.40 9.03 19.69
CA ALA A 12 -26.55 9.04 18.24
C ALA A 12 -25.78 10.21 17.59
N SER A 13 -25.76 11.40 18.20
CA SER A 13 -24.95 12.52 17.71
C SER A 13 -23.45 12.27 17.86
N ASP A 14 -23.03 11.61 18.94
CA ASP A 14 -21.63 11.25 19.16
C ASP A 14 -21.17 10.22 18.11
N LEU A 15 -21.97 9.17 17.86
CA LEU A 15 -21.72 8.19 16.81
C LEU A 15 -21.66 8.83 15.41
N GLN A 16 -22.53 9.80 15.11
CA GLN A 16 -22.54 10.46 13.81
C GLN A 16 -21.28 11.32 13.59
N THR A 17 -20.78 11.96 14.65
CA THR A 17 -19.53 12.72 14.63
C THR A 17 -18.33 11.79 14.42
N GLU A 18 -18.30 10.64 15.10
CA GLU A 18 -17.27 9.62 14.90
C GLU A 18 -17.30 9.06 13.47
N ILE A 19 -18.47 8.69 12.95
CA ILE A 19 -18.63 8.17 11.58
C ILE A 19 -18.18 9.20 10.54
N SER A 20 -18.47 10.49 10.74
CA SER A 20 -18.01 11.55 9.83
C SER A 20 -16.49 11.70 9.78
N THR A 21 -15.80 11.40 10.89
CA THR A 21 -14.33 11.43 10.96
C THR A 21 -13.73 10.28 10.15
N PHE A 22 -14.35 9.10 10.20
CA PHE A 22 -13.96 7.95 9.37
C PHE A 22 -14.45 8.04 7.91
N ALA A 23 -15.45 8.87 7.62
CA ALA A 23 -15.93 9.09 6.26
C ALA A 23 -14.86 9.69 5.34
N PHE A 24 -13.92 10.48 5.89
CA PHE A 24 -12.76 10.94 5.15
C PHE A 24 -11.86 9.78 4.67
N LEU A 25 -11.62 8.79 5.53
CA LEU A 25 -10.83 7.59 5.19
C LEU A 25 -11.50 6.70 4.13
N MET A 26 -12.83 6.77 4.02
CA MET A 26 -13.59 5.99 3.05
C MET A 26 -13.78 6.71 1.69
N LYS A 27 -13.38 7.99 1.58
CA LYS A 27 -13.54 8.79 0.37
C LYS A 27 -12.63 8.26 -0.74
N GLY A 28 -13.21 7.86 -1.88
CA GLY A 28 -12.48 7.35 -3.06
C GLY A 28 -12.52 5.82 -3.24
N TYR A 29 -13.10 5.09 -2.29
CA TYR A 29 -13.40 3.66 -2.44
C TYR A 29 -14.82 3.45 -2.98
N ARG A 30 -15.01 2.39 -3.76
CA ARG A 30 -16.36 1.94 -4.16
C ARG A 30 -17.16 1.58 -2.91
N GLU A 31 -18.47 1.85 -2.90
CA GLU A 31 -19.32 1.59 -1.71
C GLU A 31 -19.23 0.15 -1.19
N VAL A 32 -19.13 -0.81 -2.10
CA VAL A 32 -19.01 -2.24 -1.79
C VAL A 32 -17.66 -2.59 -1.12
N HIS A 33 -16.62 -1.75 -1.29
CA HIS A 33 -15.25 -2.01 -0.84
C HIS A 33 -14.77 -1.02 0.24
N ARG A 34 -15.67 -0.38 1.00
CA ARG A 34 -15.28 0.56 2.09
C ARG A 34 -14.38 -0.07 3.17
N TYR A 35 -14.44 -1.40 3.35
CA TYR A 35 -13.57 -2.14 4.27
C TYR A 35 -12.12 -2.30 3.75
N TRP A 36 -11.83 -1.88 2.52
CA TRP A 36 -10.51 -2.07 1.91
C TRP A 36 -9.40 -1.31 2.63
N GLU A 37 -9.71 -0.18 3.25
CA GLU A 37 -8.74 0.55 4.08
C GLU A 37 -8.24 -0.32 5.24
N THR A 38 -9.12 -1.13 5.85
CA THR A 38 -8.74 -2.11 6.87
C THR A 38 -7.78 -3.17 6.32
N ILE A 39 -7.99 -3.62 5.08
CA ILE A 39 -7.09 -4.57 4.39
C ILE A 39 -5.71 -3.93 4.15
N ASN A 40 -5.67 -2.67 3.72
CA ASN A 40 -4.43 -1.92 3.54
C ASN A 40 -3.66 -1.75 4.87
N MET A 41 -4.37 -1.50 5.97
CA MET A 41 -3.75 -1.43 7.29
C MET A 41 -3.26 -2.80 7.76
N LEU A 42 -4.05 -3.86 7.56
CA LEU A 42 -3.67 -5.24 7.87
C LEU A 42 -2.41 -5.64 7.10
N ARG A 43 -2.27 -5.25 5.83
CA ARG A 43 -1.05 -5.46 5.03
C ARG A 43 0.17 -4.84 5.70
N LYS A 44 0.08 -3.56 6.10
CA LYS A 44 1.18 -2.85 6.78
C LYS A 44 1.55 -3.53 8.10
N MET A 45 0.56 -3.91 8.90
CA MET A 45 0.78 -4.64 10.14
C MET A 45 1.45 -6.00 9.91
N SER A 46 1.00 -6.75 8.90
CA SER A 46 1.55 -8.06 8.56
C SER A 46 3.04 -7.95 8.20
N VAL A 47 3.42 -6.94 7.42
CA VAL A 47 4.83 -6.67 7.09
C VAL A 47 5.65 -6.36 8.33
N ILE A 48 5.13 -5.52 9.25
CA ILE A 48 5.82 -5.18 10.50
C ILE A 48 6.03 -6.43 11.34
N VAL A 49 5.00 -7.26 11.53
CA VAL A 49 5.08 -8.52 12.28
C VAL A 49 6.17 -9.43 11.69
N LEU A 50 6.15 -9.65 10.38
CA LEU A 50 7.17 -10.48 9.72
C LEU A 50 8.58 -9.91 9.90
N MET A 51 8.73 -8.58 9.79
CA MET A 51 10.01 -7.90 9.97
C MET A 51 10.55 -7.97 11.41
N THR A 52 9.67 -7.95 12.41
CA THR A 52 10.05 -7.93 13.83
C THR A 52 10.30 -9.34 14.39
N PHE A 53 9.45 -10.31 14.06
CA PHE A 53 9.47 -11.62 14.70
C PHE A 53 10.40 -12.64 14.03
N ILE A 54 10.68 -12.49 12.73
CA ILE A 54 11.56 -13.45 12.03
C ILE A 54 13.02 -13.04 12.21
N ALA A 55 13.79 -13.81 12.96
CA ALA A 55 15.21 -13.53 13.21
C ALA A 55 16.07 -13.68 11.95
N ASP A 56 15.88 -14.76 11.19
CA ASP A 56 16.68 -15.02 9.99
C ASP A 56 16.35 -14.00 8.87
N PRO A 57 17.34 -13.24 8.37
CA PRO A 57 17.07 -12.17 7.43
C PRO A 57 16.64 -12.67 6.04
N VAL A 58 17.03 -13.89 5.64
CA VAL A 58 16.61 -14.45 4.34
C VAL A 58 15.14 -14.87 4.41
N LEU A 59 14.78 -15.64 5.44
CA LEU A 59 13.41 -16.06 5.71
C LEU A 59 12.49 -14.86 5.94
N ARG A 60 12.98 -13.80 6.58
CA ARG A 60 12.25 -12.53 6.77
C ARG A 60 11.90 -11.90 5.43
N THR A 61 12.87 -11.77 4.52
CA THR A 61 12.64 -11.21 3.18
C THR A 61 11.67 -12.07 2.38
N TYR A 62 11.82 -13.40 2.39
CA TYR A 62 10.87 -14.30 1.73
C TYR A 62 9.45 -14.17 2.31
N GLY A 63 9.31 -14.14 3.64
CA GLY A 63 8.01 -14.00 4.29
C GLY A 63 7.31 -12.71 3.88
N VAL A 64 8.04 -11.59 3.90
CA VAL A 64 7.49 -10.28 3.48
C VAL A 64 7.16 -10.27 1.99
N MET A 65 8.00 -10.87 1.14
CA MET A 65 7.77 -10.98 -0.29
C MET A 65 6.46 -11.75 -0.58
N TRP A 66 6.30 -12.95 -0.03
CA TRP A 66 5.09 -13.75 -0.22
C TRP A 66 3.83 -13.07 0.33
N CYS A 67 3.95 -12.42 1.49
CA CYS A 67 2.88 -11.61 2.07
C CYS A 67 2.43 -10.51 1.09
N LEU A 68 3.38 -9.73 0.55
CA LEU A 68 3.06 -8.65 -0.38
C LEU A 68 2.52 -9.16 -1.71
N THR A 69 3.01 -10.29 -2.22
CA THR A 69 2.46 -10.93 -3.43
C THR A 69 1.01 -11.35 -3.23
N ALA A 70 0.64 -11.89 -2.05
CA ALA A 70 -0.75 -12.22 -1.74
C ALA A 70 -1.64 -10.97 -1.73
N PHE A 71 -1.22 -9.88 -1.09
CA PHE A 71 -1.95 -8.62 -1.10
C PHE A 71 -2.01 -7.97 -2.50
N LEU A 72 -0.97 -8.11 -3.31
CA LEU A 72 -0.99 -7.70 -4.72
C LEU A 72 -2.05 -8.46 -5.51
N GLY A 73 -2.14 -9.78 -5.33
CA GLY A 73 -3.18 -10.60 -5.93
C GLY A 73 -4.58 -10.11 -5.55
N LEU A 74 -4.82 -9.88 -4.26
CA LEU A 74 -6.08 -9.32 -3.75
C LEU A 74 -6.39 -7.95 -4.38
N GLN A 75 -5.40 -7.06 -4.47
CA GLN A 75 -5.55 -5.73 -5.06
C GLN A 75 -5.96 -5.79 -6.54
N ILE A 76 -5.32 -6.67 -7.33
CA ILE A 76 -5.62 -6.84 -8.75
C ILE A 76 -7.01 -7.42 -8.97
N MET A 77 -7.43 -8.37 -8.12
CA MET A 77 -8.73 -9.04 -8.22
C MET A 77 -9.89 -8.12 -7.83
N CYS A 78 -9.78 -7.38 -6.72
CA CYS A 78 -10.89 -6.62 -6.17
C CYS A 78 -11.04 -5.21 -6.75
N ARG A 79 -9.95 -4.55 -7.19
CA ARG A 79 -9.96 -3.18 -7.74
C ARG A 79 -10.85 -2.21 -6.94
N PRO A 80 -10.50 -1.99 -5.67
CA PRO A 80 -11.40 -1.38 -4.66
C PRO A 80 -11.67 0.10 -4.90
N PHE A 81 -10.79 0.80 -5.63
CA PHE A 81 -10.92 2.24 -5.84
C PHE A 81 -12.00 2.56 -6.86
N GLU A 82 -12.63 3.71 -6.71
CA GLU A 82 -13.56 4.24 -7.70
C GLU A 82 -12.79 4.74 -8.93
N ASN A 83 -11.68 5.45 -8.69
CA ASN A 83 -10.79 5.94 -9.72
C ASN A 83 -9.95 4.80 -10.35
N ARG A 84 -10.03 4.68 -11.68
CA ARG A 84 -9.26 3.70 -12.48
C ARG A 84 -7.75 3.90 -12.38
N GLN A 85 -7.28 5.15 -12.27
CA GLN A 85 -5.86 5.46 -12.12
C GLN A 85 -5.32 4.91 -10.80
N LEU A 86 -6.05 5.09 -9.68
CA LEU A 86 -5.67 4.53 -8.38
C LEU A 86 -5.65 2.99 -8.39
N ASN A 87 -6.63 2.38 -9.05
CA ASN A 87 -6.66 0.92 -9.27
C ASN A 87 -5.50 0.38 -10.11
N THR A 88 -4.75 1.24 -10.80
CA THR A 88 -3.56 0.86 -11.56
C THR A 88 -2.28 1.21 -10.79
N MET A 89 -2.26 2.38 -10.14
CA MET A 89 -1.10 2.89 -9.40
C MET A 89 -0.77 2.05 -8.16
N GLU A 90 -1.75 1.68 -7.34
CA GLU A 90 -1.52 0.87 -6.14
C GLU A 90 -0.90 -0.50 -6.45
N PRO A 91 -1.44 -1.32 -7.38
CA PRO A 91 -0.80 -2.59 -7.72
C PRO A 91 0.55 -2.41 -8.44
N LEU A 92 0.77 -1.32 -9.20
CA LEU A 92 2.10 -1.02 -9.76
C LEU A 92 3.14 -0.77 -8.66
N GLY A 93 2.80 0.02 -7.66
CA GLY A 93 3.67 0.27 -6.51
C GLY A 93 4.00 -1.01 -5.74
N LEU A 94 3.00 -1.85 -5.49
CA LEU A 94 3.20 -3.17 -4.87
C LEU A 94 4.08 -4.09 -5.73
N THR A 95 3.91 -4.07 -7.05
CA THR A 95 4.70 -4.88 -7.98
C THR A 95 6.18 -4.48 -7.92
N VAL A 96 6.48 -3.17 -7.98
CA VAL A 96 7.85 -2.67 -7.85
C VAL A 96 8.45 -3.02 -6.49
N LEU A 97 7.65 -2.99 -5.42
CA LEU A 97 8.09 -3.41 -4.09
C LEU A 97 8.48 -4.89 -4.06
N VAL A 98 7.67 -5.77 -4.67
CA VAL A 98 7.99 -7.21 -4.80
C VAL A 98 9.26 -7.43 -5.62
N ILE A 99 9.43 -6.70 -6.73
CA ILE A 99 10.66 -6.74 -7.54
C ILE A 99 11.87 -6.31 -6.70
N THR A 100 11.71 -5.27 -5.88
CA THR A 100 12.76 -4.78 -4.98
C THR A 100 13.19 -5.82 -3.96
N LEU A 101 12.25 -6.55 -3.37
CA LEU A 101 12.57 -7.64 -2.44
C LEU A 101 13.26 -8.82 -3.14
N ASN A 102 12.89 -9.12 -4.39
CA ASN A 102 13.58 -10.13 -5.19
C ASN A 102 15.03 -9.69 -5.50
N ALA A 103 15.24 -8.43 -5.88
CA ALA A 103 16.58 -7.88 -6.10
C ALA A 103 17.42 -7.91 -4.81
N ALA A 104 16.82 -7.61 -3.66
CA ALA A 104 17.49 -7.70 -2.36
C ALA A 104 17.94 -9.14 -2.02
N LEU A 105 17.22 -10.17 -2.49
CA LEU A 105 17.66 -11.56 -2.38
C LEU A 105 18.78 -11.90 -3.36
N LEU A 106 18.70 -11.41 -4.60
CA LEU A 106 19.75 -11.61 -5.62
C LEU A 106 21.09 -11.05 -5.17
N TRP A 107 21.11 -9.88 -4.52
CA TRP A 107 22.32 -9.27 -3.96
C TRP A 107 23.07 -10.13 -2.94
N ARG A 108 22.39 -11.11 -2.32
CA ARG A 108 23.02 -12.03 -1.37
C ARG A 108 23.77 -13.17 -2.05
N THR A 109 23.55 -13.38 -3.34
CA THR A 109 24.22 -14.43 -4.09
C THR A 109 25.62 -13.99 -4.51
N GLU A 110 26.57 -14.93 -4.56
CA GLU A 110 27.98 -14.65 -4.87
C GLU A 110 28.20 -14.00 -6.24
N TYR A 111 27.23 -14.15 -7.16
CA TYR A 111 27.24 -13.55 -8.49
C TYR A 111 27.18 -12.01 -8.49
N PHE A 112 26.64 -11.40 -7.43
CA PHE A 112 26.48 -9.94 -7.31
C PHE A 112 27.45 -9.36 -6.28
N ALA A 113 28.71 -9.83 -6.30
CA ALA A 113 29.75 -9.28 -5.46
C ALA A 113 29.99 -7.77 -5.75
N PRO A 114 30.32 -6.97 -4.73
CA PRO A 114 30.52 -5.52 -4.90
C PRO A 114 31.55 -5.19 -5.97
N GLY A 115 31.20 -4.27 -6.88
CA GLY A 115 32.11 -3.79 -7.93
C GLY A 115 32.16 -4.67 -9.18
N THR A 116 31.33 -5.70 -9.26
CA THR A 116 31.13 -6.48 -10.49
C THR A 116 30.16 -5.78 -11.44
N LEU A 117 30.25 -6.05 -12.75
CA LEU A 117 29.30 -5.51 -13.73
C LEU A 117 27.83 -5.86 -13.41
N PRO A 118 27.48 -7.10 -12.99
CA PRO A 118 26.11 -7.44 -12.61
C PRO A 118 25.55 -6.61 -11.44
N ASP A 119 26.38 -6.33 -10.43
CA ASP A 119 26.03 -5.49 -9.28
C ASP A 119 25.70 -4.05 -9.71
N LEU A 120 26.53 -3.46 -10.57
CA LEU A 120 26.30 -2.11 -11.10
C LEU A 120 25.03 -2.06 -11.96
N LEU A 121 24.83 -3.03 -12.85
CA LEU A 121 23.65 -3.08 -13.72
C LEU A 121 22.35 -3.25 -12.92
N LEU A 122 22.36 -4.13 -11.92
CA LEU A 122 21.22 -4.32 -11.03
C LEU A 122 20.92 -3.03 -10.24
N SER A 123 21.95 -2.37 -9.70
CA SER A 123 21.82 -1.09 -9.00
C SER A 123 21.16 -0.02 -9.86
N ILE A 124 21.68 0.21 -11.07
CA ILE A 124 21.16 1.22 -12.00
C ILE A 124 19.72 0.88 -12.41
N GLY A 125 19.44 -0.38 -12.71
CA GLY A 125 18.09 -0.84 -13.06
C GLY A 125 17.09 -0.59 -11.93
N MET A 126 17.47 -0.91 -10.68
CA MET A 126 16.63 -0.69 -9.51
C MET A 126 16.35 0.79 -9.25
N VAL A 127 17.37 1.64 -9.35
CA VAL A 127 17.21 3.09 -9.21
C VAL A 127 16.32 3.65 -10.32
N ALA A 128 16.50 3.21 -11.56
CA ALA A 128 15.70 3.64 -12.70
C ALA A 128 14.21 3.26 -12.54
N ILE A 129 13.92 2.01 -12.14
CA ILE A 129 12.53 1.55 -11.92
C ILE A 129 11.86 2.36 -10.80
N GLN A 130 12.55 2.59 -9.68
CA GLN A 130 12.00 3.36 -8.57
C GLN A 130 11.81 4.84 -8.95
N GLY A 131 12.78 5.43 -9.65
CA GLY A 131 12.67 6.80 -10.16
C GLY A 131 11.49 6.97 -11.10
N LEU A 132 11.31 6.03 -12.04
CA LEU A 132 10.17 6.03 -12.97
C LEU A 132 8.83 5.89 -12.24
N LEU A 133 8.76 5.04 -11.21
CA LEU A 133 7.56 4.91 -10.38
C LEU A 133 7.23 6.24 -9.67
N VAL A 134 8.21 6.88 -9.04
CA VAL A 134 8.04 8.16 -8.35
C VAL A 134 7.58 9.25 -9.33
N LEU A 135 8.17 9.31 -10.52
CA LEU A 135 7.76 10.25 -11.58
C LEU A 135 6.31 9.99 -12.04
N ALA A 136 5.92 8.73 -12.23
CA ALA A 136 4.56 8.37 -12.62
C ALA A 136 3.53 8.76 -11.55
N PHE A 137 3.83 8.51 -10.27
CA PHE A 137 2.98 8.94 -9.15
C PHE A 137 2.90 10.47 -9.06
N GLY A 138 4.04 11.16 -9.19
CA GLY A 138 4.08 12.62 -9.19
C GLY A 138 3.24 13.23 -10.32
N TRP A 139 3.32 12.66 -11.52
CA TRP A 139 2.52 13.10 -12.65
C TRP A 139 1.01 12.97 -12.40
N VAL A 140 0.56 11.82 -11.87
CA VAL A 140 -0.86 11.60 -11.55
C VAL A 140 -1.33 12.54 -10.44
N LEU A 141 -0.51 12.78 -9.43
CA LEU A 141 -0.83 13.74 -8.37
C LEU A 141 -0.98 15.17 -8.92
N LEU A 142 -0.10 15.60 -9.81
CA LEU A 142 -0.20 16.92 -10.45
C LEU A 142 -1.49 17.06 -11.27
N GLN A 143 -1.88 16.01 -12.02
CA GLN A 143 -3.15 16.02 -12.75
C GLN A 143 -4.35 16.15 -11.79
N PHE A 144 -4.31 15.46 -10.65
CA PHE A 144 -5.36 15.54 -9.65
C PHE A 144 -5.49 16.96 -9.06
N PHE A 145 -4.38 17.60 -8.68
CA PHE A 145 -4.41 18.98 -8.16
C PHE A 145 -4.91 20.00 -9.19
N GLN A 146 -4.57 19.84 -10.46
CA GLN A 146 -5.05 20.73 -11.53
C GLN A 146 -6.57 20.66 -11.69
N LEU A 147 -7.17 19.48 -11.50
CA LEU A 147 -8.62 19.29 -11.59
C LEU A 147 -9.38 19.84 -10.38
N GLU A 148 -8.77 19.95 -9.21
CA GLU A 148 -9.41 20.56 -8.03
C GLU A 148 -9.36 22.10 -8.05
N LEU A 149 -8.43 22.69 -8.81
CA LEU A 149 -8.27 24.14 -8.94
C LEU A 149 -9.04 24.76 -10.12
N ALA A 150 -9.56 23.95 -11.04
CA ALA A 150 -10.32 24.36 -12.23
C ALA A 150 -11.83 24.26 -12.01
#